data_AF-A0A9W6DCY3-F1
#
_entry.id   AF-A0A9W6DCY3-F1
#
_cell.length_a   1.000
_cell.length_b   1.000
_cell.length_c   1.000
_cell.angle_alpha   90.00
_cell.angle_beta   90.00
_cell.angle_gamma   90.00
#
_symmetry.space_group_name_H-M   'P 1'
#
loop_
_entity.id
_entity.type
_entity.pdbx_description
1 polymer ?
#
loop_
_entity_poly.entity_id
_entity_poly.type
_entity_poly.pdbx_seq_one_letter_code
_entity_poly.pdbx_strand_id
1 'polypeptide(L)'
;MDNKDKYIDSQKVDYRIQNKKRGNILYYSIDQVADLLKEDIGNIKYYTNIFDDLLKIEIVHKELRYTNNDVDKLELLIKLKNRGMTLKEIEDYYNKLPLDDTEVEYLESNLLSVEDLIESIKQEQQIQLDNFKAEFIKDIQNANLLIVQNITSSIIETQSKSLNEFKQTLQTEIEQYLDSKFENLKEINRELQENLLTNTSDVISEKIHLKNNELKLHLQSNFDKFSKSSLDGNESLIKEIKDFKRVMQDAYYTQYEIEMSSKNETGFFSKLLQSIKAK
;
A
#
# COMPACT_ATOMS: atom_id res chain seq x y z
N MET A 1 -29.27 33.96 -4.47
CA MET A 1 -29.99 34.13 -3.20
C MET A 1 -28.94 34.47 -2.17
N ASP A 2 -28.72 35.77 -2.00
CA ASP A 2 -27.65 36.32 -1.16
C ASP A 2 -28.20 36.57 0.24
N ASN A 3 -27.91 35.65 1.16
CA ASN A 3 -28.10 35.90 2.58
C ASN A 3 -26.76 36.37 3.13
N LYS A 4 -26.49 37.68 3.00
CA LYS A 4 -25.36 38.33 3.67
C LYS A 4 -25.74 38.52 5.12
N ASP A 5 -25.07 37.75 5.98
CA ASP A 5 -25.07 37.90 7.43
C ASP A 5 -24.87 39.36 7.81
N LYS A 6 -25.89 39.93 8.48
CA LYS A 6 -25.79 41.20 9.17
C LYS A 6 -24.87 41.02 10.36
N TYR A 7 -23.60 41.38 10.17
CA TYR A 7 -22.68 41.65 11.27
C TYR A 7 -23.31 42.71 12.20
N ILE A 8 -23.63 42.30 13.42
CA ILE A 8 -23.84 43.22 14.53
C ILE A 8 -22.45 43.68 14.93
N ASP A 9 -22.07 44.88 14.48
CA ASP A 9 -20.91 45.61 14.99
C ASP A 9 -21.24 45.97 16.45
N SER A 10 -20.86 45.10 17.38
CA SER A 10 -20.91 45.34 18.82
C SER A 10 -19.80 46.32 19.17
N GLN A 11 -19.94 47.56 18.71
CA GLN A 11 -19.16 48.66 19.23
C GLN A 11 -19.42 48.72 20.73
N LYS A 12 -18.38 48.39 21.49
CA LYS A 12 -18.21 48.74 22.90
C LYS A 12 -18.52 50.23 23.06
N VAL A 13 -19.75 50.55 23.43
CA VAL A 13 -20.11 51.91 23.87
C VAL A 13 -19.68 52.00 25.32
N ASP A 14 -18.58 52.69 25.55
CA ASP A 14 -18.08 53.07 26.87
C ASP A 14 -19.21 53.68 27.72
N TYR A 15 -19.54 53.04 28.83
CA TYR A 15 -20.46 53.56 29.85
C TYR A 15 -19.81 54.65 30.72
N ARG A 16 -19.04 55.55 30.10
CA ARG A 16 -18.36 56.63 30.83
C ARG A 16 -19.18 57.90 30.69
N ILE A 17 -19.90 58.27 31.76
CA ILE A 17 -20.25 59.66 32.02
C ILE A 17 -18.97 60.46 31.81
N GLN A 18 -19.02 61.50 30.99
CA GLN A 18 -17.82 62.30 30.74
C GLN A 18 -17.49 63.02 32.04
N ASN A 19 -16.61 62.44 32.86
CA ASN A 19 -16.00 63.09 34.02
C ASN A 19 -15.07 64.21 33.52
N LYS A 20 -15.64 65.24 32.89
CA LYS A 20 -14.99 66.53 32.69
C LYS A 20 -14.88 67.15 34.08
N LYS A 21 -13.66 67.46 34.52
CA LYS A 21 -13.43 68.20 35.77
C LYS A 21 -14.17 69.55 35.69
N ARG A 22 -15.33 69.63 36.32
CA ARG A 22 -16.12 70.84 36.50
C ARG A 22 -15.49 71.63 37.65
N GLY A 23 -15.16 72.90 37.46
CA GLY A 23 -14.62 73.75 38.54
C GLY A 23 -15.65 73.99 39.64
N ASN A 24 -15.25 74.59 40.77
CA ASN A 24 -16.16 75.01 41.86
C ASN A 24 -17.05 76.20 41.43
N ILE A 25 -17.80 76.04 40.34
CA ILE A 25 -18.79 77.00 39.85
C ILE A 25 -20.13 76.60 40.48
N LEU A 26 -20.75 77.53 41.21
CA LEU A 26 -22.03 77.29 41.89
C LEU A 26 -23.19 77.08 40.91
N TYR A 27 -23.19 77.80 39.78
CA TYR A 27 -24.26 77.76 38.78
C TYR A 27 -23.72 77.95 37.36
N TYR A 28 -24.31 77.25 36.39
CA TYR A 28 -24.05 77.39 34.96
C TYR A 28 -25.19 78.14 34.27
N SER A 29 -24.85 78.98 33.30
CA SER A 29 -25.83 79.55 32.37
C SER A 29 -26.23 78.54 31.30
N ILE A 30 -27.35 78.77 30.61
CA ILE A 30 -27.81 77.90 29.53
C ILE A 30 -26.76 77.72 28.41
N ASP A 31 -26.01 78.77 28.10
CA ASP A 31 -24.93 78.72 27.10
C ASP A 31 -23.80 77.78 27.54
N GLN A 32 -23.43 77.85 28.83
CA GLN A 32 -22.42 76.97 29.41
C GLN A 32 -22.90 75.50 29.45
N VAL A 33 -24.18 75.26 29.75
CA VAL A 33 -24.75 73.91 29.72
C VAL A 33 -24.79 73.35 28.29
N ALA A 34 -25.17 74.17 27.31
CA ALA A 34 -25.15 73.82 25.89
C ALA A 34 -23.73 73.41 25.43
N ASP A 35 -22.71 74.19 25.80
CA ASP A 35 -21.30 73.87 25.51
C ASP A 35 -20.82 72.59 26.22
N LEU A 36 -21.23 72.39 27.48
CA LEU A 36 -20.83 71.23 28.28
C LEU A 36 -21.39 69.92 27.69
N LEU A 37 -22.66 69.94 27.30
CA LEU A 37 -23.41 68.80 26.77
C LEU A 37 -23.27 68.64 25.25
N LYS A 38 -22.68 69.63 24.56
CA LYS A 38 -22.54 69.70 23.10
C LYS A 38 -23.91 69.64 22.38
N GLU A 39 -24.87 70.38 22.90
CA GLU A 39 -26.23 70.47 22.38
C GLU A 39 -26.57 71.91 22.04
N ASP A 40 -27.52 72.13 21.13
CA ASP A 40 -27.98 73.48 20.81
C ASP A 40 -28.73 74.11 22.00
N ILE A 41 -28.59 75.43 22.21
CA ILE A 41 -29.26 76.16 23.28
C ILE A 41 -30.78 75.96 23.24
N GLY A 42 -31.35 75.88 22.03
CA GLY A 42 -32.77 75.57 21.82
C GLY A 42 -33.17 74.19 22.32
N ASN A 43 -32.31 73.18 22.14
CA ASN A 43 -32.53 71.82 22.65
C ASN A 43 -32.45 71.79 24.17
N ILE A 44 -31.45 72.45 24.77
CA ILE A 44 -31.33 72.56 26.23
C ILE A 44 -32.58 73.22 26.81
N LYS A 45 -33.08 74.30 26.19
CA LYS A 45 -34.30 74.98 26.62
C LYS A 45 -35.54 74.10 26.48
N TYR A 46 -35.63 73.35 25.38
CA TYR A 46 -36.72 72.41 25.12
C TYR A 46 -36.77 71.30 26.18
N TYR A 47 -35.65 70.65 26.46
CA TYR A 47 -35.57 69.59 27.47
C TYR A 47 -35.77 70.11 28.89
N THR A 48 -35.23 71.30 29.21
CA THR A 48 -35.49 71.95 30.50
C THR A 48 -36.98 72.18 30.72
N ASN A 49 -37.71 72.59 29.68
CA ASN A 49 -39.15 72.87 29.78
C ASN A 49 -40.01 71.59 29.81
N ILE A 50 -39.59 70.53 29.11
CA ILE A 50 -40.32 69.26 29.09
C ILE A 50 -40.16 68.49 30.40
N PHE A 51 -38.99 68.59 31.01
CA PHE A 51 -38.68 67.94 32.27
C PHE A 51 -38.67 68.93 33.44
N ASP A 52 -39.45 70.02 33.35
CA ASP A 52 -39.51 71.07 34.38
C ASP A 52 -39.89 70.48 35.75
N ASP A 53 -40.83 69.53 35.75
CA ASP A 53 -41.26 68.79 36.94
C ASP A 53 -40.14 67.96 37.60
N LEU A 54 -39.15 67.51 36.82
CA LEU A 54 -38.02 66.68 37.27
C LEU A 54 -36.77 67.49 37.61
N LEU A 55 -36.50 68.56 36.86
CA LEU A 55 -35.27 69.35 36.94
C LEU A 55 -35.40 70.60 37.83
N LYS A 56 -36.61 71.17 37.99
CA LYS A 56 -36.91 72.31 38.89
C LYS A 56 -35.81 73.39 38.92
N ILE A 57 -35.36 73.81 37.73
CA ILE A 57 -34.24 74.75 37.57
C ILE A 57 -34.59 76.14 38.12
N GLU A 58 -33.69 76.74 38.90
CA GLU A 58 -33.89 78.08 39.44
C GLU A 58 -33.84 79.16 38.35
N ILE A 59 -34.83 80.06 38.34
CA ILE A 59 -34.87 81.24 37.48
C ILE A 59 -34.58 82.49 38.31
N VAL A 60 -33.43 83.13 38.05
CA VAL A 60 -33.02 84.35 38.75
C VAL A 60 -32.80 85.45 37.72
N HIS A 61 -33.49 86.59 37.87
CA HIS A 61 -33.43 87.72 36.93
C HIS A 61 -33.70 87.37 35.45
N LYS A 62 -34.63 86.43 35.19
CA LYS A 62 -34.98 85.90 33.84
C LYS A 62 -33.91 85.02 33.19
N GLU A 63 -32.91 84.58 33.94
CA GLU A 63 -31.90 83.62 33.47
C GLU A 63 -32.04 82.28 34.21
N LEU A 64 -31.89 81.17 33.48
CA LEU A 64 -31.88 79.81 34.02
C LEU A 64 -30.51 79.52 34.65
N ARG A 65 -30.51 79.06 35.91
CA ARG A 65 -29.30 78.70 36.65
C ARG A 65 -29.28 77.21 36.95
N TYR A 66 -28.35 76.51 36.32
CA TYR A 66 -28.20 75.06 36.48
C TYR A 66 -27.10 74.75 37.50
N THR A 67 -27.37 73.91 38.49
CA THR A 67 -26.33 73.34 39.36
C THR A 67 -25.60 72.20 38.66
N ASN A 68 -24.50 71.70 39.23
CA ASN A 68 -23.83 70.51 38.69
C ASN A 68 -24.79 69.31 38.60
N ASN A 69 -25.62 69.10 39.63
CA ASN A 69 -26.59 68.01 39.67
C ASN A 69 -27.64 68.17 38.55
N ASP A 70 -28.10 69.39 38.30
CA ASP A 70 -29.05 69.66 37.23
C ASP A 70 -28.48 69.35 35.84
N VAL A 71 -27.19 69.63 35.63
CA VAL A 71 -26.49 69.29 34.38
C VAL A 71 -26.36 67.78 34.20
N ASP A 72 -26.08 67.04 35.27
CA ASP A 72 -25.97 65.56 35.23
C ASP A 72 -27.33 64.89 34.97
N LYS A 73 -28.37 65.37 35.66
CA LYS A 73 -29.76 64.96 35.43
C LYS A 73 -30.17 65.24 33.99
N LEU A 74 -29.86 66.44 33.47
CA LEU A 74 -30.18 66.80 32.10
C LEU A 74 -29.42 65.96 31.06
N GLU A 75 -28.13 65.66 31.28
CA GLU A 75 -27.33 64.77 30.42
C GLU A 75 -27.98 63.38 30.30
N LEU A 76 -28.42 62.83 31.43
CA LEU A 76 -29.09 61.53 31.46
C LEU A 76 -30.43 61.58 30.70
N LEU A 77 -31.26 62.58 30.95
CA LEU A 77 -32.56 62.74 30.31
C LEU A 77 -32.44 62.87 28.78
N ILE A 78 -31.47 63.64 28.30
CA ILE A 78 -31.17 63.78 26.86
C ILE A 78 -30.73 62.42 26.27
N LYS A 79 -29.84 61.68 26.95
CA LYS A 79 -29.41 60.35 26.49
C LYS A 79 -30.56 59.35 26.42
N LEU A 80 -31.46 59.35 27.40
CA LEU A 80 -32.64 58.48 27.41
C LEU A 80 -33.58 58.85 26.27
N LYS A 81 -33.78 60.15 26.01
CA LYS A 81 -34.61 60.60 24.90
C LYS A 81 -34.03 60.24 23.54
N ASN A 82 -32.72 60.41 23.35
CA ASN A 82 -32.01 60.04 22.11
C ASN A 82 -32.01 58.52 21.85
N ARG A 83 -32.24 57.70 22.89
CA ARG A 83 -32.45 56.24 22.76
C ARG A 83 -33.87 55.84 22.35
N GLY A 84 -34.76 56.81 22.14
CA GLY A 84 -36.12 56.56 21.65
C GLY A 84 -37.16 56.30 22.75
N MET A 85 -36.83 56.51 24.02
CA MET A 85 -37.82 56.40 25.10
C MET A 85 -38.88 57.52 25.02
N THR A 86 -40.10 57.19 25.42
CA THR A 86 -41.20 58.15 25.57
C THR A 86 -41.04 58.95 26.87
N LEU A 87 -41.61 60.15 26.94
CA LEU A 87 -41.50 61.01 28.13
C LEU A 87 -42.00 60.32 29.40
N LYS A 88 -43.09 59.55 29.29
CA LYS A 88 -43.67 58.79 30.40
C LYS A 88 -42.76 57.67 30.90
N GLU A 89 -42.06 56.97 29.99
CA GLU A 89 -41.07 55.95 30.38
C GLU A 89 -39.85 56.57 31.06
N ILE A 90 -39.44 57.77 30.63
CA ILE A 90 -38.34 58.53 31.26
C ILE A 90 -38.74 58.98 32.66
N GLU A 91 -39.95 59.51 32.84
CA GLU A 91 -40.51 59.87 34.16
C GLU A 91 -40.62 58.64 35.08
N ASP A 92 -41.18 57.52 34.60
CA ASP A 92 -41.29 56.28 35.37
C ASP A 92 -39.92 55.71 35.76
N TYR A 93 -38.92 55.82 34.86
CA TYR A 93 -37.55 55.41 35.14
C TYR A 93 -36.89 56.30 36.19
N TYR A 94 -37.05 57.61 36.06
CA TYR A 94 -36.47 58.60 36.96
C TYR A 94 -37.10 58.53 38.36
N ASN A 95 -38.41 58.31 38.46
CA ASN A 95 -39.10 58.12 39.74
C ASN A 95 -38.70 56.82 40.47
N LYS A 96 -38.25 55.79 39.74
CA LYS A 96 -37.76 54.53 40.33
C LYS A 96 -36.31 54.63 40.82
N LEU A 97 -35.56 55.61 40.32
CA LEU A 97 -34.16 55.81 40.66
C LEU A 97 -33.86 57.31 40.81
N PRO A 98 -34.38 57.96 41.88
CA PRO A 98 -34.14 59.38 42.09
C PRO A 98 -32.63 59.63 42.24
N LEU A 99 -32.06 60.46 41.36
CA LEU A 99 -30.67 60.93 41.42
C LEU A 99 -30.49 62.06 42.46
N ASP A 100 -31.28 62.05 43.53
CA ASP A 100 -31.06 62.96 44.64
C ASP A 100 -29.93 62.38 45.49
N ASP A 101 -28.71 62.81 45.17
CA ASP A 101 -27.58 62.81 46.10
C ASP A 101 -27.87 63.80 47.24
N THR A 102 -28.90 63.55 48.05
CA THR A 102 -28.77 63.89 49.46
C THR A 102 -27.66 62.98 49.96
N GLU A 103 -26.47 63.52 50.20
CA GLU A 103 -25.42 62.87 50.97
C GLU A 103 -26.05 62.38 52.28
N VAL A 104 -26.46 61.11 52.30
CA VAL A 104 -26.81 60.42 53.53
C VAL A 104 -25.46 60.20 54.21
N GLU A 105 -25.19 60.98 55.25
CA GLU A 105 -24.17 60.63 56.25
C GLU A 105 -24.51 59.24 56.79
N TYR A 106 -23.95 58.20 56.17
CA TYR A 106 -24.02 56.85 56.69
C TYR A 106 -23.11 56.76 57.90
N LEU A 107 -23.72 56.79 59.08
CA LEU A 107 -23.14 56.30 60.33
C LEU A 107 -22.57 54.90 60.08
N GLU A 108 -21.24 54.79 60.13
CA GLU A 108 -20.49 53.54 60.16
C GLU A 108 -21.02 52.64 61.30
N SER A 109 -21.91 51.71 60.97
CA SER A 109 -22.13 50.54 61.82
C SER A 109 -22.74 49.38 61.01
N ASN A 110 -21.93 48.33 60.83
CA ASN A 110 -22.33 46.96 60.54
C ASN A 110 -23.07 46.65 59.22
N LEU A 111 -22.48 47.03 58.09
CA LEU A 111 -22.76 46.36 56.82
C LEU A 111 -21.42 45.96 56.21
N LEU A 112 -21.27 44.69 55.81
CA LEU A 112 -20.21 44.31 54.85
C LEU A 112 -20.19 45.39 53.78
N SER A 113 -19.05 46.03 53.57
CA SER A 113 -19.00 47.05 52.52
C SER A 113 -19.33 46.36 51.20
N VAL A 114 -20.05 47.06 50.32
CA VAL A 114 -20.38 46.53 48.99
C VAL A 114 -19.10 46.06 48.28
N GLU A 115 -17.97 46.73 48.51
CA GLU A 115 -16.62 46.31 48.15
C GLU A 115 -16.23 44.89 48.62
N ASP A 116 -16.45 44.53 49.89
CA ASP A 116 -16.10 43.20 50.42
C ASP A 116 -16.93 42.10 49.75
N LEU A 117 -18.19 42.43 49.43
CA LEU A 117 -19.13 41.53 48.77
C LEU A 117 -18.75 41.35 47.29
N ILE A 118 -18.36 42.43 46.61
CA ILE A 118 -17.83 42.40 45.24
C ILE A 118 -16.52 41.59 45.19
N GLU A 119 -15.62 41.77 46.16
CA GLU A 119 -14.35 41.04 46.19
C GLU A 119 -14.58 39.55 46.45
N SER A 120 -15.49 39.20 47.36
CA SER A 120 -15.89 37.81 47.59
C SER A 120 -16.50 37.16 46.34
N ILE A 121 -17.34 37.89 45.60
CA ILE A 121 -17.90 37.42 44.33
C ILE A 121 -16.80 37.21 43.28
N LYS A 122 -15.84 38.14 43.16
CA LYS A 122 -14.71 38.00 42.23
C LYS A 122 -13.87 36.77 42.54
N GLN A 123 -13.57 36.53 43.82
CA GLN A 123 -12.79 35.38 44.26
C GLN A 123 -13.51 34.07 43.95
N GLU A 124 -14.81 33.99 44.26
CA GLU A 124 -15.63 32.82 43.92
C GLU A 124 -15.72 32.59 42.41
N GLN A 125 -15.91 33.65 41.62
CA GLN A 125 -15.89 33.55 40.15
C GLN A 125 -14.54 33.08 39.63
N GLN A 126 -13.44 33.55 40.21
CA GLN A 126 -12.10 33.12 39.82
C GLN A 126 -11.89 31.63 40.12
N ILE A 127 -12.31 31.15 41.29
CA ILE A 127 -12.24 29.73 41.68
C ILE A 127 -13.07 28.88 40.72
N GLN A 128 -14.30 29.29 40.40
CA GLN A 128 -15.16 28.58 39.46
C GLN A 128 -14.55 28.53 38.05
N LEU A 129 -13.96 29.64 37.61
CA LEU A 129 -13.31 29.73 36.29
C LEU A 129 -12.08 28.82 36.21
N ASP A 130 -11.28 28.77 37.28
CA ASP A 130 -10.09 27.93 37.35
C ASP A 130 -10.46 26.43 37.41
N ASN A 131 -11.51 26.08 38.16
CA ASN A 131 -12.04 24.72 38.19
C ASN A 131 -12.58 24.28 36.83
N PHE A 132 -13.38 25.14 36.18
CA PHE A 132 -13.89 24.88 34.84
C PHE A 132 -12.75 24.70 33.83
N LYS A 133 -11.72 25.56 33.90
CA LYS A 133 -10.54 25.45 33.04
C LYS A 133 -9.81 24.12 33.25
N ALA A 134 -9.64 23.68 34.50
CA ALA A 134 -9.00 22.41 34.81
C ALA A 134 -9.79 21.21 34.28
N GLU A 135 -11.11 21.20 34.46
CA GLU A 135 -11.99 20.14 33.96
C GLU A 135 -12.00 20.11 32.42
N PHE A 136 -12.12 21.28 31.79
CA PHE A 136 -12.10 21.40 30.34
C PHE A 136 -10.77 20.90 29.72
N ILE A 137 -9.63 21.22 30.34
CA ILE A 137 -8.32 20.71 29.90
C ILE A 137 -8.27 19.19 30.04
N LYS A 138 -8.77 18.64 31.15
CA LYS A 138 -8.81 17.19 31.38
C LYS A 138 -9.67 16.48 30.34
N ASP A 139 -10.84 17.03 30.01
CA ASP A 139 -11.73 16.47 29.00
C ASP A 139 -11.11 16.48 27.60
N ILE A 140 -10.45 17.58 27.22
CA ILE A 140 -9.68 17.66 25.97
C ILE A 140 -8.58 16.59 25.94
N GLN A 141 -7.83 16.43 27.03
CA GLN A 141 -6.76 15.43 27.12
C GLN A 141 -7.30 14.01 26.96
N ASN A 142 -8.41 13.69 27.63
CA ASN A 142 -9.05 12.38 27.52
C ASN A 142 -9.60 12.12 26.12
N ALA A 143 -10.26 13.10 25.51
CA ALA A 143 -10.76 12.99 24.14
C ALA A 143 -9.62 12.77 23.15
N ASN A 144 -8.52 13.52 23.27
CA ASN A 144 -7.33 13.37 22.44
C ASN A 144 -6.69 11.99 22.61
N LEU A 145 -6.57 11.50 23.85
CA LEU A 145 -6.04 10.16 24.11
C LEU A 145 -6.87 9.09 23.41
N LEU A 146 -8.19 9.19 23.49
CA LEU A 146 -9.12 8.21 22.90
C LEU A 146 -9.08 8.26 21.36
N ILE A 147 -8.99 9.46 20.79
CA ILE A 147 -8.78 9.65 19.34
C ILE A 147 -7.46 9.01 18.90
N VAL A 148 -6.36 9.28 19.61
CA VAL A 148 -5.04 8.71 19.29
C VAL A 148 -5.06 7.18 19.37
N GLN A 149 -5.71 6.62 20.39
CA GLN A 149 -5.86 5.17 20.54
C GLN A 149 -6.65 4.57 19.37
N ASN A 150 -7.76 5.18 18.97
CA ASN A 150 -8.57 4.72 17.83
C ASN A 150 -7.81 4.79 16.50
N ILE A 151 -7.09 5.89 16.27
CA ILE A 151 -6.22 6.05 15.09
C ILE A 151 -5.14 4.97 15.09
N THR A 152 -4.47 4.76 16.22
CA THR A 152 -3.39 3.78 16.34
C THR A 152 -3.91 2.36 16.07
N SER A 153 -5.04 1.98 16.68
CA SER A 153 -5.67 0.67 16.44
C SER A 153 -6.05 0.48 14.98
N SER A 154 -6.63 1.49 14.35
CA SER A 154 -7.02 1.45 12.93
C SER A 154 -5.80 1.30 12.00
N ILE A 155 -4.70 2.00 12.31
CA ILE A 155 -3.43 1.87 11.59
C ILE A 155 -2.88 0.46 11.73
N ILE A 156 -2.84 -0.08 12.95
CA ILE A 156 -2.33 -1.44 13.22
C ILE A 156 -3.16 -2.47 12.44
N GLU A 157 -4.48 -2.40 12.51
CA GLU A 157 -5.37 -3.34 11.82
C GLU A 157 -5.17 -3.30 10.29
N THR A 158 -5.10 -2.09 9.73
CA THR A 158 -4.89 -1.89 8.29
C THR A 158 -3.53 -2.42 7.85
N GLN A 159 -2.46 -2.13 8.61
CA GLN A 159 -1.11 -2.61 8.31
C GLN A 159 -1.01 -4.13 8.43
N SER A 160 -1.60 -4.74 9.47
CA SER A 160 -1.63 -6.19 9.63
C SER A 160 -2.35 -6.89 8.49
N LYS A 161 -3.48 -6.33 8.04
CA LYS A 161 -4.22 -6.87 6.88
C LYS A 161 -3.38 -6.80 5.60
N SER A 162 -2.81 -5.63 5.29
CA SER A 162 -1.98 -5.44 4.10
C SER A 162 -0.74 -6.33 4.11
N LEU A 163 -0.09 -6.51 5.28
CA LEU A 163 1.07 -7.39 5.41
C LEU A 163 0.71 -8.87 5.16
N ASN A 164 -0.46 -9.31 5.64
CA ASN A 164 -0.94 -10.67 5.40
C ASN A 164 -1.26 -10.90 3.92
N GLU A 165 -1.92 -9.96 3.26
CA GLU A 165 -2.21 -10.01 1.81
C GLU A 165 -0.91 -10.06 0.99
N PHE A 166 0.07 -9.22 1.35
CA PHE A 166 1.39 -9.23 0.73
C PHE A 166 2.10 -10.57 0.90
N LYS A 167 2.10 -11.12 2.13
CA LYS A 167 2.70 -12.43 2.43
C LYS A 167 2.07 -13.55 1.60
N GLN A 168 0.74 -13.58 1.50
CA GLN A 168 0.03 -14.59 0.71
C GLN A 168 0.37 -14.47 -0.78
N THR A 169 0.36 -13.24 -1.31
CA THR A 169 0.71 -12.97 -2.71
C THR A 169 2.13 -13.44 -3.02
N LEU A 170 3.09 -13.06 -2.18
CA LEU A 170 4.49 -13.47 -2.33
C LEU A 170 4.64 -15.00 -2.29
N GLN A 171 3.95 -15.67 -1.36
CA GLN A 171 3.99 -17.13 -1.27
C GLN A 171 3.46 -17.77 -2.55
N THR A 172 2.32 -17.33 -3.05
CA THR A 172 1.73 -17.85 -4.29
C THR A 172 2.64 -17.60 -5.50
N GLU A 173 3.25 -16.43 -5.62
CA GLU A 173 4.19 -16.14 -6.71
C GLU A 173 5.43 -17.04 -6.65
N ILE A 174 5.98 -17.28 -5.47
CA ILE A 174 7.13 -18.18 -5.28
C ILE A 174 6.74 -19.62 -5.65
N GLU A 175 5.60 -20.11 -5.17
CA GLU A 175 5.11 -21.46 -5.48
C GLU A 175 4.91 -21.64 -6.99
N GLN A 176 4.22 -20.71 -7.65
CA GLN A 176 4.01 -20.75 -9.10
C GLN A 176 5.32 -20.70 -9.89
N TYR A 177 6.27 -19.86 -9.46
CA TYR A 177 7.57 -19.78 -10.10
C TYR A 177 8.33 -21.11 -9.98
N LEU A 178 8.38 -21.68 -8.77
CA LEU A 178 9.05 -22.96 -8.53
C LEU A 178 8.40 -24.09 -9.33
N ASP A 179 7.07 -24.19 -9.31
CA ASP A 179 6.32 -25.20 -10.06
C ASP A 179 6.62 -25.10 -11.56
N SER A 180 6.61 -23.88 -12.13
CA SER A 180 6.95 -23.68 -13.54
C SER A 180 8.38 -24.12 -13.87
N LYS A 181 9.34 -23.90 -12.96
CA LYS A 181 10.73 -24.34 -13.14
C LYS A 181 10.86 -25.85 -13.05
N PHE A 182 10.16 -26.48 -12.12
CA PHE A 182 10.19 -27.94 -11.97
C PHE A 182 9.52 -28.65 -13.15
N GLU A 183 8.40 -28.14 -13.66
CA GLU A 183 7.75 -28.70 -14.85
C GLU A 183 8.65 -28.58 -16.09
N ASN A 184 9.27 -27.41 -16.31
CA ASN A 184 10.24 -27.25 -17.40
C ASN A 184 11.42 -28.23 -17.28
N LEU A 185 11.93 -28.45 -16.07
CA LEU A 185 13.01 -29.42 -15.83
C LEU A 185 12.57 -30.87 -16.09
N LYS A 186 11.33 -31.22 -15.73
CA LYS A 186 10.76 -32.55 -16.05
C LYS A 186 10.66 -32.75 -17.55
N GLU A 187 10.22 -31.73 -18.28
CA GLU A 187 10.10 -31.79 -19.74
C GLU A 187 11.48 -31.95 -20.40
N ILE A 188 12.46 -31.14 -20.01
CA ILE A 188 13.85 -31.27 -20.49
C ILE A 188 14.41 -32.67 -20.18
N ASN A 189 14.18 -33.18 -18.97
CA ASN A 189 14.68 -34.50 -18.59
C ASN A 189 14.01 -35.61 -19.40
N ARG A 190 12.71 -35.50 -19.70
CA ARG A 190 12.00 -36.44 -20.56
C ARG A 190 12.57 -36.41 -21.98
N GLU A 191 12.74 -35.23 -22.56
CA GLU A 191 13.32 -35.05 -23.90
C GLU A 191 14.74 -35.63 -23.96
N LEU A 192 15.56 -35.38 -22.94
CA LEU A 192 16.92 -35.90 -22.86
C LEU A 192 16.93 -37.43 -22.74
N GLN A 193 16.01 -38.03 -21.97
CA GLN A 193 15.85 -39.48 -21.87
C GLN A 193 15.41 -40.10 -23.20
N GLU A 194 14.41 -39.53 -23.86
CA GLU A 194 13.95 -39.99 -25.18
C GLU A 194 15.08 -39.91 -26.21
N ASN A 195 15.79 -38.77 -26.27
CA ASN A 195 16.92 -38.59 -27.17
C ASN A 195 18.07 -39.56 -26.88
N LEU A 196 18.41 -39.80 -25.61
CA LEU A 196 19.42 -40.78 -25.24
C LEU A 196 19.02 -42.20 -25.66
N LEU A 197 17.76 -42.60 -25.43
CA LEU A 197 17.26 -43.93 -25.79
C LEU A 197 17.29 -44.13 -27.30
N THR A 198 16.75 -43.17 -28.07
CA THR A 198 16.73 -43.24 -29.53
C THR A 198 18.15 -43.27 -30.10
N ASN A 199 19.01 -42.33 -29.71
CA ASN A 199 20.39 -42.29 -30.20
C ASN A 199 21.17 -43.57 -29.84
N THR A 200 20.98 -44.10 -28.63
CA THR A 200 21.64 -45.35 -28.22
C THR A 200 21.13 -46.53 -29.03
N SER A 201 19.81 -46.62 -29.25
CA SER A 201 19.18 -47.65 -30.07
C SER A 201 19.68 -47.61 -31.51
N ASP A 202 19.77 -46.42 -32.10
CA ASP A 202 20.24 -46.23 -33.47
C ASP A 202 21.70 -46.64 -33.63
N VAL A 203 22.59 -46.20 -32.73
CA VAL A 203 24.01 -46.58 -32.74
C VAL A 203 24.20 -48.08 -32.54
N ILE A 204 23.43 -48.70 -31.64
CA ILE A 204 23.48 -50.15 -31.43
C ILE A 204 23.00 -50.88 -32.70
N SER A 205 21.89 -50.44 -33.28
CA SER A 205 21.30 -51.04 -34.48
C SER A 205 22.26 -50.95 -35.68
N GLU A 206 22.87 -49.78 -35.87
CA GLU A 206 23.89 -49.57 -36.91
C GLU A 206 25.09 -50.50 -36.69
N LYS A 207 25.63 -50.57 -35.47
CA LYS A 207 26.75 -51.48 -35.16
C LYS A 207 26.40 -52.94 -35.38
N ILE A 208 25.20 -53.38 -34.98
CA ILE A 208 24.73 -54.75 -35.21
C ILE A 208 24.62 -55.02 -36.71
N HIS A 209 24.05 -54.09 -37.49
CA HIS A 209 23.92 -54.24 -38.93
C HIS A 209 25.28 -54.32 -39.63
N LEU A 210 26.23 -53.45 -39.28
CA LEU A 210 27.61 -53.50 -39.79
C LEU A 210 28.28 -54.84 -39.46
N LYS A 211 28.18 -55.29 -38.21
CA LYS A 211 28.78 -56.57 -37.80
C LYS A 211 28.12 -57.78 -38.44
N ASN A 212 26.80 -57.77 -38.62
CA ASN A 212 26.09 -58.83 -39.34
C ASN A 212 26.52 -58.90 -40.81
N ASN A 213 26.70 -57.76 -41.47
CA ASN A 213 27.19 -57.72 -42.84
C ASN A 213 28.63 -58.23 -42.96
N GLU A 214 29.50 -57.81 -42.05
CA GLU A 214 30.88 -58.32 -41.95
C GLU A 214 30.90 -59.85 -41.75
N LEU A 215 30.09 -60.36 -40.81
CA LEU A 215 29.98 -61.80 -40.54
C LEU A 215 29.45 -62.55 -41.77
N LYS A 216 28.43 -62.02 -42.44
CA LYS A 216 27.87 -62.61 -43.66
C LYS A 216 28.91 -62.73 -44.76
N LEU A 217 29.69 -61.67 -45.00
CA LEU A 217 30.77 -61.69 -45.98
C LEU A 217 31.87 -62.71 -45.62
N HIS A 218 32.25 -62.79 -44.34
CA HIS A 218 33.21 -63.78 -43.86
C HIS A 218 32.70 -65.22 -44.02
N LEU A 219 31.45 -65.49 -43.64
CA LEU A 219 30.83 -66.82 -43.79
C LEU A 219 30.73 -67.21 -45.26
N GLN A 220 30.33 -66.28 -46.13
CA GLN A 220 30.26 -66.53 -47.57
C GLN A 220 31.64 -66.82 -48.16
N SER A 221 32.65 -66.03 -47.81
CA SER A 221 34.04 -66.28 -48.22
C SER A 221 34.55 -67.65 -47.74
N ASN A 222 34.26 -68.03 -46.50
CA ASN A 222 34.65 -69.32 -45.97
C ASN A 222 33.93 -70.47 -46.67
N PHE A 223 32.64 -70.31 -46.96
CA PHE A 223 31.84 -71.29 -47.69
C PHE A 223 32.36 -71.47 -49.12
N ASP A 224 32.62 -70.38 -49.84
CA ASP A 224 33.16 -70.41 -51.20
C ASP A 224 34.53 -71.10 -51.26
N LYS A 225 35.41 -70.81 -50.27
CA LYS A 225 36.70 -71.50 -50.12
C LYS A 225 36.51 -73.00 -49.89
N PHE A 226 35.62 -73.38 -48.97
CA PHE A 226 35.32 -74.78 -48.68
C PHE A 226 34.77 -75.52 -49.91
N SER A 227 33.78 -74.94 -50.59
CA SER A 227 33.19 -75.49 -51.81
C SER A 227 34.23 -75.70 -52.91
N LYS A 228 35.12 -74.72 -53.12
CA LYS A 228 36.20 -74.83 -54.09
C LYS A 228 37.18 -75.95 -53.72
N SER A 229 37.67 -75.98 -52.47
CA SER A 229 38.57 -77.05 -52.03
C SER A 229 37.93 -78.44 -52.12
N SER A 230 36.62 -78.56 -51.87
CA SER A 230 35.89 -79.81 -52.03
C SER A 230 35.78 -80.23 -53.50
N LEU A 231 35.49 -79.29 -54.41
CA LEU A 231 35.48 -79.56 -55.84
C LEU A 231 36.85 -79.99 -56.36
N ASP A 232 37.90 -79.23 -56.04
CA ASP A 232 39.28 -79.53 -56.43
C ASP A 232 39.71 -80.93 -55.92
N GLY A 233 39.36 -81.25 -54.66
CA GLY A 233 39.61 -82.56 -54.07
C GLY A 233 38.85 -83.69 -54.79
N ASN A 234 37.56 -83.47 -55.10
CA ASN A 234 36.75 -84.43 -55.85
C ASN A 234 37.29 -84.65 -57.27
N GLU A 235 37.75 -83.60 -57.95
CA GLU A 235 38.39 -83.72 -59.27
C GLU A 235 39.67 -84.56 -59.21
N SER A 236 40.51 -84.34 -58.19
CA SER A 236 41.71 -85.16 -57.95
C SER A 236 41.34 -86.63 -57.72
N LEU A 237 40.34 -86.91 -56.86
CA LEU A 237 39.88 -88.27 -56.60
C LEU A 237 39.32 -88.94 -57.86
N ILE A 238 38.54 -88.23 -58.68
CA ILE A 238 38.03 -88.75 -59.95
C ILE A 238 39.18 -89.11 -60.88
N LYS A 239 40.22 -88.26 -60.94
CA LYS A 239 41.42 -88.52 -61.75
C LYS A 239 42.16 -89.76 -61.25
N GLU A 240 42.39 -89.87 -59.95
CA GLU A 240 43.02 -91.03 -59.32
C GLU A 240 42.24 -92.32 -59.61
N ILE A 241 40.90 -92.29 -59.49
CA ILE A 241 40.04 -93.43 -59.83
C ILE A 241 40.15 -93.80 -61.31
N LYS A 242 40.21 -92.82 -62.22
CA LYS A 242 40.38 -93.08 -63.66
C LYS A 242 41.76 -93.67 -63.97
N ASP A 243 42.81 -93.13 -63.38
CA ASP A 243 44.18 -93.64 -63.55
C ASP A 243 44.30 -95.06 -62.99
N PHE A 244 43.72 -95.33 -61.83
CA PHE A 244 43.64 -96.68 -61.26
C PHE A 244 42.88 -97.65 -62.17
N LYS A 245 41.72 -97.24 -62.71
CA LYS A 245 40.96 -98.05 -63.66
C LYS A 245 41.78 -98.39 -64.90
N ARG A 246 42.55 -97.43 -65.43
CA ARG A 246 43.45 -97.67 -66.58
C ARG A 246 44.52 -98.70 -66.23
N VAL A 247 45.22 -98.52 -65.10
CA VAL A 247 46.24 -99.48 -64.64
C VAL A 247 45.66 -100.88 -64.48
N MET A 248 44.45 -101.01 -63.93
CA MET A 248 43.76 -102.30 -63.81
C MET A 248 43.41 -102.91 -65.16
N GLN A 249 42.97 -102.10 -66.14
CA GLN A 249 42.71 -102.56 -67.51
C GLN A 249 44.01 -103.04 -68.19
N ASP A 250 45.09 -102.25 -68.08
CA ASP A 250 46.40 -102.61 -68.65
C ASP A 250 46.94 -103.90 -68.03
N ALA A 251 46.81 -104.06 -66.70
CA ALA A 251 47.19 -105.29 -66.01
C ALA A 251 46.37 -106.50 -66.48
N TYR A 252 45.05 -106.33 -66.67
CA TYR A 252 44.18 -107.37 -67.21
C TYR A 252 44.56 -107.76 -68.64
N TYR A 253 44.79 -106.79 -69.53
CA TYR A 253 45.24 -107.06 -70.90
C TYR A 253 46.62 -107.72 -70.93
N THR A 254 47.56 -107.27 -70.09
CA THR A 254 48.89 -107.88 -69.96
C THR A 254 48.77 -109.34 -69.50
N GLN A 255 47.94 -109.62 -68.51
CA GLN A 255 47.69 -110.99 -68.06
C GLN A 255 47.09 -111.84 -69.19
N TYR A 256 46.12 -111.31 -69.93
CA TYR A 256 45.52 -111.98 -71.07
C TYR A 256 46.53 -112.25 -72.20
N GLU A 257 47.41 -111.29 -72.51
CA GLU A 257 48.50 -111.45 -73.47
C GLU A 257 49.52 -112.51 -73.01
N ILE A 258 49.88 -112.55 -71.72
CA ILE A 258 50.72 -113.60 -71.13
C ILE A 258 50.03 -114.97 -71.24
N GLU A 259 48.73 -115.05 -70.97
CA GLU A 259 47.94 -116.28 -71.10
C GLU A 259 47.79 -116.75 -72.56
N MET A 260 47.70 -115.83 -73.52
CA MET A 260 47.65 -116.14 -74.95
C MET A 260 49.03 -116.49 -75.53
N SER A 261 50.10 -115.79 -75.13
CA SER A 261 51.48 -116.11 -75.53
C SER A 261 51.98 -117.41 -74.91
N SER A 262 51.57 -117.74 -73.67
CA SER A 262 51.82 -119.06 -73.08
C SER A 262 51.01 -120.20 -73.73
N LYS A 263 49.88 -119.90 -74.39
CA LYS A 263 49.12 -120.87 -75.20
C LYS A 263 49.66 -121.02 -76.63
N ASN A 264 50.29 -119.99 -77.20
CA ASN A 264 50.74 -119.97 -78.60
C ASN A 264 52.26 -120.06 -78.82
N GLU A 265 53.11 -120.01 -77.80
CA GLU A 265 54.56 -120.22 -77.97
C GLU A 265 55.18 -121.15 -76.92
N THR A 266 55.56 -122.33 -77.40
CA THR A 266 56.88 -122.89 -77.10
C THR A 266 57.97 -121.82 -77.30
N GLY A 267 58.48 -121.21 -76.22
CA GLY A 267 59.86 -120.71 -76.22
C GLY A 267 60.16 -119.25 -75.88
N PHE A 268 60.26 -118.95 -74.58
CA PHE A 268 61.39 -118.17 -74.06
C PHE A 268 62.13 -118.93 -72.94
N PHE A 269 61.41 -119.42 -71.93
CA PHE A 269 62.00 -120.27 -70.88
C PHE A 269 62.40 -121.67 -71.38
N SER A 270 61.72 -122.23 -72.38
CA SER A 270 62.15 -123.50 -72.99
C SER A 270 63.38 -123.36 -73.88
N LYS A 271 63.62 -122.17 -74.48
CA LYS A 271 64.87 -121.84 -75.17
C LYS A 271 66.01 -121.63 -74.17
N LEU A 272 65.76 -120.99 -73.02
CA LEU A 272 66.74 -120.82 -71.95
C LEU A 272 67.19 -122.17 -71.33
N LEU A 273 66.23 -123.09 -71.11
CA LEU A 273 66.50 -124.44 -70.59
C LEU A 273 67.19 -125.37 -71.61
N GLN A 274 67.03 -125.15 -72.92
CA GLN A 274 67.79 -125.87 -73.95
C GLN A 274 69.24 -125.37 -74.04
N SER A 275 69.51 -124.08 -73.83
CA SER A 275 70.88 -123.53 -73.79
C SER A 275 71.69 -123.93 -72.55
N ILE A 276 71.05 -124.44 -71.49
CA ILE A 276 71.73 -124.92 -70.26
C ILE A 276 72.01 -126.44 -70.32
N LYS A 277 71.43 -127.18 -71.28
CA LYS A 277 71.63 -128.63 -71.46
C LYS A 277 72.64 -129.02 -72.55
N ALA A 278 73.42 -128.07 -73.05
CA ALA A 278 74.46 -128.32 -74.07
C ALA A 278 75.85 -127.82 -73.62
N LYS A 279 76.33 -128.33 -72.47
CA LYS A 279 77.71 -128.81 -72.24
C LYS A 279 77.84 -129.40 -70.83
#